data_AF-A0A957I223-F1
#
_entry.id   AF-A0A957I223-F1
#
_cell.length_a   1.000
_cell.length_b   1.000
_cell.length_c   1.000
_cell.angle_alpha   90.00
_cell.angle_beta   90.00
_cell.angle_gamma   90.00
#
_symmetry.space_group_name_H-M   'P 1'
#
loop_
_entity.id
_entity.type
_entity.pdbx_description
1 polymer ?
#
loop_
_entity_poly.entity_id
_entity_poly.type
_entity_poly.pdbx_seq_one_letter_code
_entity_poly.pdbx_strand_id
1 'polypeptide(L)'
;MGDAFLKWVLTNQANPLRCRHVPITLAPDREDENDFVEFPIDPRLAGFDRSDRKFVAVARSHPEHPPILNAVDTDWRDYHEILAEHQVAVAFLCPDEA
;
A
#
# COMPACT_ATOMS: atom_id res chain seq x y z
N MET A 1 10.98 -15.57 -12.44
CA MET A 1 10.19 -14.32 -12.53
C MET A 1 10.32 -13.48 -11.25
N GLY A 2 10.25 -14.07 -10.04
CA GLY A 2 10.51 -13.32 -8.80
C GLY A 2 11.99 -13.07 -8.47
N ASP A 3 12.90 -13.87 -9.01
CA ASP A 3 14.35 -13.81 -8.78
C ASP A 3 15.01 -12.53 -9.30
N ALA A 4 14.60 -12.06 -10.48
CA ALA A 4 15.06 -10.79 -11.03
C ALA A 4 14.63 -9.59 -10.16
N PHE A 5 13.39 -9.62 -9.68
CA PHE A 5 12.88 -8.59 -8.76
C PHE A 5 13.62 -8.63 -7.42
N LEU A 6 13.78 -9.81 -6.83
CA LEU A 6 14.52 -9.96 -5.57
C LEU A 6 15.95 -9.42 -5.70
N LYS A 7 16.66 -9.76 -6.78
CA LYS A 7 18.00 -9.22 -7.07
C LYS A 7 17.96 -7.69 -7.18
N TRP A 8 16.96 -7.14 -7.87
CA TRP A 8 16.80 -5.70 -8.00
C TRP A 8 16.59 -5.02 -6.65
N VAL A 9 15.70 -5.54 -5.80
CA VAL A 9 15.41 -5.00 -4.46
C VAL A 9 16.65 -5.06 -3.57
N LEU A 10 17.32 -6.21 -3.50
CA LEU A 10 18.54 -6.36 -2.69
C LEU A 10 19.66 -5.42 -3.12
N THR A 11 19.70 -5.06 -4.41
CA THR A 11 20.67 -4.11 -4.97
C THR A 11 20.28 -2.66 -4.70
N ASN A 12 18.99 -2.32 -4.74
CA ASN A 12 18.53 -0.92 -4.82
C ASN A 12 17.79 -0.41 -3.58
N GLN A 13 17.41 -1.25 -2.61
CA GLN A 13 16.59 -0.81 -1.46
C GLN A 13 17.21 0.37 -0.69
N ALA A 14 18.53 0.42 -0.57
CA ALA A 14 19.25 1.50 0.09
C ALA A 14 19.67 2.66 -0.84
N ASN A 15 19.31 2.61 -2.12
CA ASN A 15 19.66 3.63 -3.11
C ASN A 15 18.58 4.72 -3.18
N PRO A 16 18.83 5.95 -2.66
CA PRO A 16 17.84 7.02 -2.62
C PRO A 16 17.42 7.54 -4.01
N LEU A 17 18.18 7.23 -5.06
CA LEU A 17 17.81 7.55 -6.45
C LEU A 17 16.78 6.56 -7.04
N ARG A 18 16.48 5.47 -6.34
CA ARG A 18 15.60 4.39 -6.80
C ARG A 18 14.51 4.06 -5.79
N CYS A 19 14.82 4.12 -4.49
CA CYS A 19 13.92 3.78 -3.41
C CYS A 19 13.92 4.91 -2.38
N ARG A 20 12.72 5.30 -1.93
CA ARG A 20 12.55 6.18 -0.78
C ARG A 20 11.95 5.37 0.36
N HIS A 21 12.60 5.39 1.53
CA HIS A 21 12.02 4.83 2.73
C HIS A 21 11.00 5.80 3.31
N VAL A 22 9.81 5.29 3.60
CA VAL A 22 8.71 6.04 4.20
C VAL A 22 8.40 5.38 5.55
N PRO A 23 8.57 6.10 6.66
CA PRO A 23 8.19 5.56 7.96
C PRO A 23 6.66 5.47 8.07
N ILE A 24 6.20 4.38 8.66
CA ILE A 24 4.81 4.16 9.05
C ILE A 24 4.79 3.71 10.51
N THR A 25 3.70 3.99 11.21
CA THR A 25 3.60 3.84 12.66
C THR A 25 2.54 2.79 12.97
N LEU A 26 2.92 1.75 13.71
CA LEU A 26 1.93 0.79 14.21
C LEU A 26 0.95 1.48 15.15
N ALA A 27 -0.33 1.16 15.01
CA ALA A 27 -1.36 1.69 15.88
C ALA A 27 -1.12 1.20 17.33
N PRO A 28 -1.06 2.11 18.32
CA PRO A 28 -1.03 1.68 19.72
C PRO A 28 -2.34 0.94 20.04
N ASP A 29 -2.25 -0.07 20.91
CA ASP A 29 -3.39 -0.80 21.47
C ASP A 29 -4.11 -1.77 20.52
N ARG A 30 -3.47 -2.19 19.42
CA ARG A 30 -4.02 -3.23 18.54
C ARG A 30 -3.13 -4.46 18.51
N GLU A 31 -3.75 -5.63 18.68
CA GLU A 31 -3.07 -6.94 18.61
C GLU A 31 -2.58 -7.28 17.20
N ASP A 32 -3.04 -6.53 16.17
CA ASP A 32 -2.71 -6.78 14.77
C ASP A 32 -1.47 -5.98 14.32
N GLU A 33 -0.44 -6.71 13.88
CA GLU A 33 0.82 -6.16 13.35
C GLU A 33 0.66 -5.41 12.02
N ASN A 34 -0.54 -5.40 11.43
CA ASN A 34 -0.83 -4.66 10.20
C ASN A 34 -1.78 -3.47 10.40
N ASP A 35 -2.02 -3.06 11.64
CA ASP A 35 -2.75 -1.82 11.91
C ASP A 35 -1.79 -0.65 12.05
N PHE A 36 -1.97 0.35 11.17
CA PHE A 36 -1.12 1.54 11.09
C PHE A 36 -1.92 2.80 11.43
N VAL A 37 -1.29 3.76 12.12
CA VAL A 37 -1.88 5.07 12.42
C VAL A 37 -2.22 5.81 11.13
N GLU A 38 -1.44 5.61 10.08
CA GLU A 38 -1.61 6.24 8.78
C GLU A 38 -2.59 5.50 7.87
N PHE A 39 -3.23 4.41 8.33
CA PHE A 39 -4.35 3.83 7.61
C PHE A 39 -5.65 4.64 7.87
N PRO A 40 -6.53 4.86 6.87
CA PRO A 40 -7.75 5.65 7.07
C PRO A 40 -8.69 5.02 8.11
N ILE A 41 -9.20 5.86 9.01
CA ILE A 41 -10.24 5.45 9.98
C ILE A 41 -11.60 5.60 9.31
N ASP A 42 -12.03 4.57 8.60
CA ASP A 42 -13.32 4.50 7.92
C ASP A 42 -13.99 3.13 8.12
N PRO A 43 -15.23 3.05 8.65
CA PRO A 43 -15.93 1.78 8.81
C PRO A 43 -16.10 0.99 7.51
N ARG A 44 -16.13 1.67 6.35
CA ARG A 44 -16.25 1.04 5.03
C ARG A 44 -14.99 0.25 4.65
N LEU A 45 -13.84 0.53 5.28
CA LEU A 45 -12.58 -0.19 5.10
C LEU A 45 -12.37 -1.30 6.13
N ALA A 46 -13.37 -1.60 6.97
CA ALA A 46 -13.23 -2.63 8.01
C ALA A 46 -12.89 -4.02 7.45
N GLY A 47 -13.36 -4.32 6.23
CA GLY A 47 -13.10 -5.56 5.50
C GLY A 47 -11.86 -5.54 4.61
N PHE A 48 -11.14 -4.42 4.49
CA PHE A 48 -9.93 -4.33 3.68
C PHE A 48 -8.84 -5.25 4.25
N ASP A 49 -8.13 -5.97 3.37
CA ASP A 49 -7.09 -6.93 3.76
C ASP A 49 -6.07 -6.26 4.69
N ARG A 50 -5.89 -6.87 5.86
CA ARG A 50 -5.02 -6.33 6.91
C ARG A 50 -3.58 -6.25 6.43
N SER A 51 -3.07 -7.30 5.77
CA SER A 51 -1.69 -7.37 5.30
C SER A 51 -1.33 -6.32 4.24
N ASP A 52 -2.34 -5.75 3.57
CA ASP A 52 -2.20 -4.70 2.56
C ASP A 52 -2.27 -3.27 3.09
N ARG A 53 -2.71 -3.09 4.34
CA ARG A 53 -2.80 -1.76 4.98
C ARG A 53 -1.47 -1.01 4.99
N LYS A 54 -0.35 -1.73 4.98
CA LYS A 54 1.00 -1.14 4.89
C LYS A 54 1.21 -0.33 3.60
N PHE A 55 0.63 -0.76 2.48
CA PHE A 55 0.78 -0.04 1.20
C PHE A 55 0.00 1.26 1.22
N VAL A 56 -1.23 1.22 1.75
CA VAL A 56 -2.07 2.40 1.98
C VAL A 56 -1.39 3.37 2.95
N ALA A 57 -0.85 2.88 4.06
CA ALA A 57 -0.11 3.69 5.03
C ALA A 57 1.13 4.35 4.39
N VAL A 58 1.94 3.61 3.63
CA VAL A 58 3.11 4.16 2.93
C VAL A 58 2.72 5.23 1.92
N ALA A 59 1.67 5.00 1.12
CA ALA A 59 1.20 5.98 0.15
C ALA A 59 0.76 7.28 0.84
N ARG A 60 0.00 7.20 1.94
CA ARG A 60 -0.47 8.37 2.71
C ARG A 60 0.65 9.09 3.47
N SER A 61 1.65 8.37 3.97
CA SER A 61 2.80 8.95 4.66
C SER A 61 3.77 9.65 3.71
N HIS A 62 3.75 9.30 2.42
CA HIS A 62 4.63 9.93 1.44
C HIS A 62 4.11 11.32 1.05
N PRO A 63 4.96 12.38 1.05
CA PRO A 63 4.50 13.75 0.77
C PRO A 63 3.76 13.91 -0.56
N GLU A 64 4.18 13.16 -1.58
CA GLU A 64 3.59 13.22 -2.93
C GLU A 64 2.36 12.32 -3.11
N HIS A 65 1.97 11.53 -2.11
CA HIS A 65 0.81 10.62 -2.17
C HIS A 65 0.78 9.76 -3.46
N PRO A 66 1.84 8.96 -3.72
CA PRO A 66 1.97 8.25 -4.98
C PRO A 66 0.87 7.20 -5.13
N PRO A 67 0.43 6.91 -6.37
CA PRO A 67 -0.54 5.85 -6.61
C PRO A 67 0.05 4.49 -6.23
N ILE A 68 -0.79 3.61 -5.70
CA ILE A 68 -0.47 2.20 -5.49
C ILE A 68 -0.69 1.48 -6.82
N LEU A 69 0.34 0.79 -7.31
CA LEU A 69 0.23 -0.01 -8.52
C LEU A 69 -0.21 -1.43 -8.15
N ASN A 70 -1.44 -1.77 -8.50
CA ASN A 70 -1.99 -3.10 -8.33
C ASN A 70 -1.95 -3.83 -9.67
N ALA A 71 -1.45 -5.07 -9.70
CA ALA A 71 -1.45 -5.88 -10.90
C ALA A 71 -2.69 -6.77 -10.99
N VAL A 72 -2.77 -7.78 -10.12
CA VAL A 72 -3.73 -8.89 -10.20
C VAL A 72 -4.43 -9.16 -8.87
N ASP A 73 -4.27 -8.27 -7.89
CA ASP A 73 -4.86 -8.50 -6.57
C ASP A 73 -6.27 -7.90 -6.55
N THR A 74 -7.24 -8.79 -6.72
CA THR A 74 -8.59 -8.44 -7.15
C THR A 74 -9.42 -7.74 -6.07
N ASP A 75 -9.13 -8.00 -4.80
CA ASP A 75 -9.91 -7.47 -3.68
C ASP A 75 -9.77 -5.94 -3.52
N TRP A 76 -8.69 -5.35 -4.05
CA TRP A 76 -8.49 -3.90 -4.10
C TRP A 76 -9.60 -3.16 -4.84
N ARG A 77 -10.28 -3.81 -5.79
CA ARG A 77 -11.41 -3.20 -6.52
C ARG A 77 -12.57 -2.84 -5.61
N ASP A 78 -12.85 -3.64 -4.59
CA ASP A 78 -13.98 -3.41 -3.70
C ASP A 78 -13.80 -2.13 -2.86
N TYR A 79 -12.56 -1.64 -2.74
CA TYR A 79 -12.20 -0.53 -1.87
C TYR A 79 -11.57 0.67 -2.59
N HIS A 80 -11.23 0.58 -3.88
CA HIS A 80 -10.49 1.64 -4.57
C HIS A 80 -11.19 3.02 -4.56
N GLU A 81 -12.53 3.05 -4.65
CA GLU A 81 -13.29 4.30 -4.58
C GLU A 81 -13.21 4.94 -3.19
N ILE A 82 -13.38 4.13 -2.14
CA ILE A 82 -13.27 4.59 -0.75
C ILE A 82 -11.84 5.04 -0.44
N LEU A 83 -10.83 4.31 -0.93
CA LEU A 83 -9.43 4.70 -0.81
C LEU A 83 -9.15 6.05 -1.50
N ALA A 84 -9.75 6.30 -2.66
CA ALA A 84 -9.61 7.58 -3.36
C ALA A 84 -10.20 8.76 -2.57
N GLU A 85 -11.32 8.55 -1.85
CA GLU A 85 -11.86 9.56 -0.91
C GLU A 85 -10.84 9.94 0.19
N HIS A 86 -9.94 9.01 0.55
CA HIS A 86 -8.87 9.20 1.53
C HIS A 86 -7.50 9.53 0.91
N GLN A 87 -7.49 10.08 -0.32
CA GLN A 87 -6.30 10.48 -1.08
C GLN A 87 -5.33 9.33 -1.42
N VAL A 88 -5.86 8.12 -1.55
CA VAL A 88 -5.09 6.93 -1.97
C VAL A 88 -5.60 6.49 -3.33
N ALA A 89 -4.83 6.84 -4.37
CA ALA A 89 -5.11 6.41 -5.73
C ALA A 89 -4.58 4.99 -5.96
N VAL A 90 -5.37 4.15 -6.63
CA VAL A 90 -4.97 2.80 -7.07
C VAL A 90 -4.95 2.78 -8.59
N ALA A 91 -3.83 2.38 -9.18
CA ALA A 91 -3.69 2.18 -10.61
C ALA A 91 -3.57 0.68 -10.91
N PHE A 92 -4.60 0.15 -11.59
CA PHE A 92 -4.64 -1.25 -12.01
C PHE A 92 -3.85 -1.43 -13.31
N LEU A 93 -2.77 -2.22 -13.25
CA LEU A 93 -1.89 -2.50 -14.38
C LEU A 93 -2.47 -3.55 -15.33
N CYS A 94 -3.23 -4.51 -14.79
CA CYS A 94 -3.95 -5.55 -15.55
C CYS A 94 -5.46 -5.43 -15.28
N PRO A 95 -6.17 -4.47 -15.89
CA PRO A 95 -7.57 -4.20 -15.59
C PRO A 95 -8.54 -5.33 -15.96
N ASP A 96 -8.10 -6.35 -16.69
CA ASP A 96 -8.89 -7.55 -17.01
C ASP A 96 -8.66 -8.69 -15.99
N GLU A 97 -7.62 -8.58 -15.15
CA GLU A 97 -7.20 -9.61 -14.16
C GLU A 97 -7.31 -9.13 -12.72
N ALA A 98 -7.40 -7.81 -12.50
CA ALA A 98 -7.80 -7.24 -11.23
C ALA A 98 -9.30 -7.38 -11.01
#